data_AF-A0A9D8MV35-F1
#
_entry.id   AF-A0A9D8MV35-F1
#
_cell.length_a   1.000
_cell.length_b   1.000
_cell.length_c   1.000
_cell.angle_alpha   90.00
_cell.angle_beta   90.00
_cell.angle_gamma   90.00
#
_symmetry.space_group_name_H-M   'P 1'
#
loop_
_entity.id
_entity.type
_entity.pdbx_description
1 polymer ?
#
loop_
_entity_poly.entity_id
_entity_poly.type
_entity_poly.pdbx_seq_one_letter_code
_entity_poly.pdbx_strand_id
1 'polypeptide(L)' 'RYICENGFEHHVAANRSLVAASIEDAFANYLGWDVYRH' A
#
# COMPACT_ATOMS: atom_id res chain seq x y z
N ARG A 1 9.56 0.66 13.35
CA ARG A 1 10.49 -0.49 13.25
C ARG A 1 10.06 -1.46 12.14
N TYR A 2 8.76 -1.76 12.02
CA TYR A 2 8.20 -2.66 10.99
C TYR A 2 8.67 -2.40 9.54
N ILE A 3 8.61 -1.16 9.04
CA ILE A 3 8.96 -0.86 7.64
C ILE A 3 10.42 -1.22 7.31
N CYS A 4 11.37 -0.88 8.18
CA CYS A 4 12.79 -1.13 7.93
C CYS A 4 13.20 -2.59 8.11
N GLU A 5 12.44 -3.38 8.87
CA GLU A 5 12.78 -4.77 9.22
C GLU A 5 12.15 -5.81 8.28
N ASN A 6 11.12 -5.43 7.53
CA ASN A 6 10.39 -6.33 6.63
C ASN A 6 10.80 -6.18 5.15
N GLY A 7 11.91 -5.48 4.87
CA GLY A 7 12.45 -5.38 3.51
C GLY A 7 11.59 -4.59 2.53
N PHE A 8 10.76 -3.66 3.01
CA PHE A 8 10.03 -2.73 2.14
C PHE A 8 11.01 -1.80 1.40
N GLU A 9 10.63 -1.38 0.20
CA GLU A 9 11.43 -0.49 -0.65
C GLU A 9 11.84 0.81 0.06
N HIS A 10 13.01 1.34 -0.29
CA HIS A 10 13.53 2.58 0.31
C HIS A 10 12.58 3.76 0.08
N HIS A 11 12.00 3.85 -1.12
CA HIS A 11 11.05 4.91 -1.47
C HIS A 11 9.62 4.45 -1.22
N VAL A 12 8.91 5.19 -0.37
CA VAL A 12 7.52 4.95 -0.04
C VAL A 12 6.72 6.25 -0.08
N ALA A 13 5.42 6.14 -0.37
CA ALA A 13 4.46 7.22 -0.24
C ALA A 13 3.61 7.01 1.02
N ALA A 14 3.45 8.04 1.85
CA ALA A 14 2.65 7.99 3.06
C ALA A 14 1.73 9.21 3.16
N ASN A 15 0.52 9.02 3.68
CA ASN A 15 -0.41 10.12 3.98
C ASN A 15 -1.08 9.92 5.35
N ARG A 16 -1.78 10.96 5.83
CA ARG A 16 -2.50 10.95 7.13
C ARG A 16 -3.97 10.57 7.03
N SER A 17 -4.48 10.33 5.83
CA SER A 17 -5.90 10.06 5.60
C SER A 17 -6.17 8.55 5.62
N LEU A 18 -7.37 8.15 6.05
CA LEU A 18 -7.77 6.74 6.07
C LEU A 18 -8.32 6.32 4.70
N VAL A 19 -7.44 6.12 3.72
CA VAL A 19 -7.80 5.86 2.31
C VAL A 19 -7.39 4.47 1.80
N ALA A 20 -6.98 3.56 2.71
CA ALA A 20 -6.48 2.24 2.33
C ALA A 20 -7.46 1.43 1.45
N ALA A 21 -8.76 1.47 1.77
CA ALA A 21 -9.78 0.74 1.00
C ALA A 21 -9.92 1.26 -0.44
N SER A 22 -9.89 2.58 -0.63
CA SER A 22 -10.00 3.18 -1.96
C SER A 22 -8.77 2.90 -2.83
N ILE A 23 -7.59 2.83 -2.22
CA ILE A 23 -6.34 2.50 -2.94
C ILE A 23 -6.31 1.02 -3.34
N GLU A 24 -6.70 0.12 -2.43
CA GLU A 24 -6.78 -1.32 -2.70
C GLU A 24 -7.76 -1.61 -3.85
N ASP A 25 -8.98 -1.06 -3.78
CA ASP A 25 -9.98 -1.20 -4.84
C ASP A 25 -9.43 -0.70 -6.18
N ALA A 26 -8.78 0.46 -6.19
CA ALA A 26 -8.26 1.02 -7.42
C ALA A 26 -7.15 0.18 -8.04
N PHE A 27 -6.23 -0.33 -7.23
CA PHE A 27 -5.11 -1.13 -7.70
C PHE A 27 -5.57 -2.52 -8.16
N ALA A 28 -6.47 -3.17 -7.43
CA ALA A 28 -6.96 -4.48 -7.79
C ALA A 28 -7.87 -4.44 -9.02
N ASN A 29 -8.84 -3.51 -9.07
CA ASN A 29 -9.89 -3.54 -10.09
C ASN A 29 -9.55 -2.74 -11.35
N TYR A 30 -8.82 -1.63 -11.24
CA TYR A 30 -8.44 -0.84 -12.42
C TYR A 30 -7.07 -1.20 -12.97
N LEU A 31 -6.11 -1.57 -12.11
CA LEU A 31 -4.75 -1.92 -12.53
C LEU A 31 -4.50 -3.43 -12.57
N GLY A 32 -5.37 -4.25 -11.97
CA GLY A 32 -5.21 -5.70 -11.93
C GLY A 32 -4.06 -6.16 -11.03
N TRP A 33 -3.68 -5.37 -10.03
CA TRP A 33 -2.55 -5.68 -9.15
C TRP A 33 -2.99 -6.51 -7.95
N ASP A 34 -2.12 -7.43 -7.52
CA ASP A 34 -2.28 -8.11 -6.24
C ASP A 34 -1.82 -7.17 -5.11
N VAL A 35 -2.68 -6.92 -4.14
CA VAL A 35 -2.49 -5.90 -3.10
C VAL A 35 -2.42 -6.57 -1.73
N TYR A 36 -1.29 -6.42 -1.05
CA TYR A 36 -1.16 -6.81 0.36
C TYR A 36 -1.61 -5.67 1.29
N ARG A 37 -2.71 -5.89 2.02
CA ARG A 37 -3.29 -4.93 2.97
C ARG A 37 -3.13 -5.38 4.43
N HIS A 38 -2.78 -4.44 5.32
CA HIS A 38 -2.62 -4.63 6.77
C HIS A 38 -3.37 -3.57 7.58
#